data_AF-A0A845L3R5-F1
#
_entry.id   AF-A0A845L3R5-F1
#
_cell.length_a   1.000
_cell.length_b   1.000
_cell.length_c   1.000
_cell.angle_alpha   90.00
_cell.angle_beta   90.00
_cell.angle_gamma   90.00
#
_symmetry.space_group_name_H-M   'P 1'
#
loop_
_entity.id
_entity.type
_entity.pdbx_description
1 polymer ?
#
loop_
_entity_poly.entity_id
_entity_poly.type
_entity_poly.pdbx_seq_one_letter_code
_entity_poly.pdbx_strand_id
1 'polypeptide(L)'
;MAAELLAALSIRFFLFDFILFKPIRERLKKVHYFFRKLLGCPFCQGFWCGLFIYLLNHPIESWIAFLQFGFISAILSLSWSIAAYPLLKRYEENHDIPLT
;
A
#
# COMPACT_ATOMS: atom_id res chain seq x y z
N MET A 1 14.23 5.12 10.27
CA MET A 1 12.80 5.17 10.70
C MET A 1 11.92 6.06 9.84
N ALA A 2 12.02 7.39 9.85
CA ALA A 2 11.11 8.24 9.05
C ALA A 2 11.26 8.01 7.54
N ALA A 3 12.51 7.98 7.03
CA ALA A 3 12.78 7.71 5.61
C ALA A 3 12.25 6.34 5.14
N GLU A 4 12.32 5.32 5.99
CA GLU A 4 11.80 3.97 5.70
C GLU A 4 10.27 3.97 5.62
N LEU A 5 9.59 4.72 6.49
CA LEU A 5 8.14 4.89 6.43
C LEU A 5 7.70 5.65 5.17
N LEU A 6 8.42 6.71 4.79
CA LEU A 6 8.17 7.42 3.53
C LEU A 6 8.40 6.50 2.33
N ALA A 7 9.48 5.73 2.32
CA ALA A 7 9.76 4.75 1.27
C ALA A 7 8.64 3.71 1.17
N ALA A 8 8.09 3.25 2.30
CA ALA A 8 7.02 2.26 2.32
C ALA A 8 5.74 2.83 1.71
N LEU A 9 5.44 4.11 2.03
CA LEU A 9 4.32 4.85 1.48
C LEU A 9 4.49 5.10 -0.03
N SER A 10 5.71 5.45 -0.48
CA SER A 10 6.04 5.65 -1.90
C SER A 10 5.93 4.36 -2.71
N ILE A 11 6.43 3.23 -2.19
CA ILE A 11 6.29 1.92 -2.84
C ILE A 11 4.82 1.53 -2.91
N ARG A 12 4.04 1.79 -1.84
CA ARG A 12 2.60 1.55 -1.87
C ARG A 12 1.93 2.36 -2.99
N PHE A 13 2.19 3.65 -3.05
CA PHE A 13 1.63 4.51 -4.09
C PHE A 13 2.01 4.03 -5.50
N PHE A 14 3.27 3.65 -5.70
CA PHE A 14 3.76 3.19 -7.00
C PHE A 14 3.14 1.86 -7.45
N LEU A 15 3.00 0.90 -6.54
CA LEU A 15 2.43 -0.42 -6.86
C LEU A 15 0.89 -0.40 -6.89
N PHE A 16 0.26 0.37 -6.01
CA PHE A 16 -1.16 0.29 -5.70
C PHE A 16 -1.99 1.53 -6.08
N ASP A 17 -1.41 2.68 -6.41
CA ASP A 17 -2.17 3.84 -6.89
C ASP A 17 -1.79 4.22 -8.34
N PHE A 18 -0.63 3.78 -8.84
CA PHE A 18 -0.17 4.12 -10.20
C PHE A 18 -0.93 3.36 -11.31
N ILE A 19 -1.42 4.10 -12.31
CA ILE A 19 -2.27 3.59 -13.42
C ILE A 19 -1.59 2.50 -14.24
N LEU A 20 -0.26 2.55 -14.38
CA LEU A 20 0.53 1.62 -15.21
C LEU A 20 0.43 0.17 -14.69
N PHE A 21 0.29 -0.01 -13.38
CA PHE A 21 0.21 -1.34 -12.75
C PHE A 21 -1.22 -1.87 -12.64
N LYS A 22 -2.24 -1.11 -13.05
CA LYS A 22 -3.64 -1.54 -13.05
C LYS A 22 -3.87 -2.91 -13.74
N PRO A 23 -3.37 -3.19 -14.96
CA PRO A 23 -3.59 -4.48 -15.62
C PRO A 23 -2.91 -5.64 -14.87
N ILE A 24 -1.74 -5.41 -14.26
CA ILE A 24 -1.02 -6.42 -13.47
C ILE A 24 -1.80 -6.71 -12.18
N ARG A 25 -2.34 -5.66 -11.54
CA ARG A 25 -3.14 -5.79 -10.33
C ARG A 25 -4.43 -6.56 -10.57
N GLU A 26 -5.14 -6.27 -11.65
CA GLU A 26 -6.34 -6.99 -12.04
C GLU A 26 -6.06 -8.46 -12.40
N ARG A 27 -4.88 -8.76 -12.99
CA ARG A 27 -4.45 -10.14 -13.20
C ARG A 27 -4.16 -10.85 -11.87
N LEU A 28 -3.39 -10.25 -10.96
CA LEU A 28 -3.10 -10.85 -9.66
C LEU A 28 -4.35 -11.03 -8.78
N LYS A 29 -5.31 -10.11 -8.84
CA LYS A 29 -6.61 -10.23 -8.15
C LYS A 29 -7.37 -11.49 -8.56
N LYS A 30 -7.16 -12.01 -9.78
CA LYS A 30 -7.79 -13.24 -10.30
C LYS A 30 -7.08 -14.53 -9.87
N VAL A 31 -5.83 -14.46 -9.41
CA VAL A 31 -5.02 -15.65 -9.10
C VAL A 31 -5.38 -16.26 -7.74
N HIS A 32 -5.60 -15.45 -6.70
CA HIS A 32 -5.92 -15.98 -5.37
C HIS A 32 -6.71 -14.98 -4.52
N TYR A 33 -7.60 -15.48 -3.64
CA TYR A 33 -8.38 -14.67 -2.70
C TYR A 33 -7.50 -13.78 -1.81
N PHE A 34 -6.31 -14.30 -1.45
CA PHE A 34 -5.32 -13.57 -0.67
C PHE A 34 -4.84 -12.30 -1.40
N PHE A 35 -4.43 -12.40 -2.67
CA PHE A 35 -4.00 -11.24 -3.47
C PHE A 35 -5.15 -10.27 -3.72
N ARG A 36 -6.38 -10.77 -3.90
CA ARG A 36 -7.57 -9.90 -4.00
C ARG A 36 -7.75 -9.06 -2.73
N LYS A 37 -7.59 -9.64 -1.55
CA LYS A 37 -7.72 -8.93 -0.27
C LYS A 37 -6.54 -8.00 -0.01
N LEU A 38 -5.32 -8.44 -0.34
CA LEU A 38 -4.08 -7.68 -0.19
C LEU A 38 -4.05 -6.45 -1.12
N LEU A 39 -4.43 -6.61 -2.38
CA LEU A 39 -4.49 -5.54 -3.38
C LEU A 39 -5.73 -4.65 -3.23
N GLY A 40 -6.74 -5.08 -2.46
CA GLY A 40 -7.99 -4.33 -2.23
C GLY A 40 -8.04 -3.55 -0.91
N CYS A 41 -7.21 -3.89 0.06
CA CYS A 41 -7.24 -3.27 1.39
C CYS A 41 -6.01 -2.36 1.60
N PRO A 42 -6.16 -1.02 1.66
CA PRO A 42 -5.04 -0.09 1.82
C PRO A 42 -4.24 -0.33 3.12
N PHE A 43 -4.92 -0.81 4.16
CA PHE A 43 -4.26 -1.24 5.40
C PHE A 43 -3.33 -2.45 5.16
N CYS A 44 -3.82 -3.48 4.46
CA CYS A 44 -3.00 -4.66 4.14
C CYS A 44 -1.82 -4.28 3.24
N GLN A 45 -2.04 -3.45 2.22
CA GLN A 45 -0.97 -2.97 1.34
C GLN A 45 0.14 -2.27 2.15
N GLY A 46 -0.24 -1.34 3.02
CA GLY A 46 0.68 -0.62 3.88
C GLY A 46 1.44 -1.54 4.84
N PHE A 47 0.74 -2.50 5.46
CA PHE A 47 1.35 -3.47 6.36
C PHE A 47 2.46 -4.27 5.66
N TRP A 48 2.16 -4.88 4.50
CA TRP A 48 3.11 -5.72 3.78
C TRP A 48 4.26 -4.91 3.17
N CYS A 49 3.99 -3.71 2.64
CA CYS A 49 5.05 -2.80 2.17
C CYS A 49 5.97 -2.36 3.32
N GLY A 50 5.42 -2.03 4.48
CA GLY A 50 6.19 -1.65 5.66
C GLY A 50 7.09 -2.78 6.17
N LEU A 51 6.55 -4.01 6.26
CA LEU A 51 7.34 -5.19 6.62
C LEU A 51 8.46 -5.45 5.60
N PHE A 52 8.18 -5.31 4.31
CA PHE A 52 9.19 -5.53 3.27
C PHE A 52 10.36 -4.54 3.38
N ILE A 53 10.08 -3.26 3.62
CA ILE A 53 11.14 -2.26 3.80
C ILE A 53 11.93 -2.48 5.09
N TYR A 54 11.26 -2.85 6.18
CA TYR A 54 11.95 -3.15 7.42
C TYR A 54 12.94 -4.31 7.24
N LEU A 55 12.52 -5.37 6.54
CA LEU A 55 13.36 -6.53 6.25
C LEU A 55 14.58 -6.20 5.39
N LEU A 56 14.46 -5.20 4.51
CA LEU A 56 15.57 -4.75 3.66
C LEU A 56 16.63 -3.92 4.42
N ASN A 57 16.24 -3.25 5.50
CA ASN A 57 17.12 -2.30 6.20
C ASN A 57 17.60 -2.81 7.56
N HIS A 58 16.90 -3.75 8.17
CA HIS A 58 17.22 -4.26 9.49
C HIS A 58 17.19 -5.80 9.50
N PRO A 59 18.21 -6.46 10.10
CA PRO A 59 18.11 -7.88 10.41
C PRO A 59 16.94 -8.13 11.39
N ILE A 60 16.30 -9.30 11.30
CA ILE A 60 15.20 -9.67 12.21
C ILE A 60 15.79 -10.02 13.59
N GLU A 61 16.11 -8.99 14.36
CA GLU A 61 16.59 -9.16 15.75
C GLU A 61 15.41 -9.25 16.73
N SER A 62 14.29 -8.57 16.43
CA SER A 62 13.08 -8.61 17.24
C SER A 62 11.82 -8.67 16.40
N TRP A 63 11.11 -9.79 16.50
CA TRP A 63 9.80 -10.01 15.86
C TRP A 63 8.75 -8.98 16.27
N ILE A 64 8.88 -8.43 17.48
CA ILE A 64 7.95 -7.42 18.02
C ILE A 64 8.16 -6.08 17.31
N ALA A 65 9.42 -5.65 17.14
CA ALA A 65 9.74 -4.41 16.43
C ALA A 65 9.35 -4.50 14.95
N PHE A 66 9.56 -5.66 14.33
CA PHE A 66 9.13 -5.95 12.96
C PHE A 66 7.61 -5.77 12.78
N LEU A 67 6.81 -6.42 13.64
CA LEU A 67 5.35 -6.31 13.57
C LEU A 67 4.87 -4.90 13.86
N GLN A 68 5.42 -4.24 14.89
CA GLN A 68 5.08 -2.86 15.23
C GLN A 68 5.31 -1.91 14.04
N PHE A 69 6.45 -2.04 13.35
CA PHE A 69 6.75 -1.23 12.18
C PHE A 69 5.76 -1.47 11.04
N GLY A 70 5.38 -2.73 10.80
CA GLY A 70 4.33 -3.09 9.85
C GLY A 70 3.00 -2.41 10.19
N PHE A 71 2.56 -2.43 11.46
CA PHE A 71 1.32 -1.78 11.89
C PHE A 71 1.35 -0.26 11.78
N ILE A 72 2.48 0.39 12.12
CA ILE A 72 2.64 1.84 11.95
C ILE A 72 2.49 2.23 10.48
N SER A 73 3.15 1.49 9.58
CA SER A 73 3.05 1.71 8.14
C SER A 73 1.63 1.46 7.60
N ALA A 74 0.93 0.45 8.13
CA ALA A 74 -0.45 0.14 7.80
C ALA A 74 -1.42 1.27 8.18
N ILE A 75 -1.28 1.83 9.38
CA ILE A 75 -2.10 2.94 9.86
C ILE A 75 -1.84 4.20 9.02
N LEU A 76 -0.59 4.51 8.73
CA LEU A 76 -0.21 5.64 7.86
C LEU A 76 -0.75 5.49 6.44
N SER A 77 -0.72 4.27 5.90
CA SER A 77 -1.26 4.00 4.56
C SER A 77 -2.78 4.13 4.52
N LEU A 78 -3.46 3.67 5.58
CA LEU A 78 -4.90 3.81 5.71
C LEU A 78 -5.32 5.27 5.85
N SER A 79 -4.62 6.05 6.70
CA SER A 79 -4.91 7.47 6.89
C SER A 79 -4.67 8.26 5.60
N TRP A 80 -3.61 7.95 4.87
CA TRP A 80 -3.35 8.52 3.55
C TRP A 80 -4.46 8.19 2.55
N SER A 81 -4.87 6.93 2.46
CA SER A 81 -5.95 6.52 1.56
C SER A 81 -7.29 7.21 1.89
N ILE A 82 -7.61 7.41 3.17
CA ILE A 82 -8.81 8.16 3.58
C ILE A 82 -8.69 9.64 3.20
N ALA A 83 -7.53 10.26 3.44
CA ALA A 83 -7.29 11.66 3.10
C ALA A 83 -7.25 11.91 1.57
N ALA A 84 -6.73 10.95 0.81
CA ALA A 84 -6.63 11.01 -0.65
C ALA A 84 -7.92 10.62 -1.37
N TYR A 85 -8.83 9.90 -0.71
CA TYR A 85 -10.13 9.50 -1.29
C TYR A 85 -10.93 10.65 -1.91
N PRO A 86 -11.14 11.81 -1.24
CA PRO A 86 -11.85 12.93 -1.86
C PRO A 86 -11.12 13.53 -3.07
N LEU A 87 -9.78 13.50 -3.09
CA LEU A 87 -8.97 13.98 -4.20
C LEU A 87 -9.05 13.04 -5.41
N LEU A 88 -8.97 11.73 -5.16
CA LEU A 88 -9.13 10.68 -6.17
C LEU A 88 -10.51 10.73 -6.81
N LYS A 89 -11.58 10.84 -6.00
CA LYS A 89 -12.95 10.95 -6.50
C LYS A 89 -13.11 12.17 -7.42
N ARG A 90 -12.56 13.33 -7.02
CA ARG A 90 -12.60 14.55 -7.83
C ARG A 90 -11.78 14.43 -9.12
N TYR A 91 -10.71 13.64 -9.13
CA TYR A 91 -9.92 13.39 -10.33
C TYR A 91 -10.63 12.42 -11.29
N GLU A 92 -11.26 11.35 -10.77
CA GLU A 92 -12.08 10.42 -11.55
C GLU A 92 -13.26 11.13 -12.24
N GLU A 93 -13.97 12.01 -11.51
CA GLU A 93 -15.09 12.81 -12.05
C GLU A 93 -14.65 13.77 -13.18
N ASN A 94 -13.39 14.20 -13.21
CA ASN A 94 -12.88 15.12 -14.24
C ASN A 94 -12.27 14.42 -15.46
N HIS A 95 -11.97 13.11 -15.37
CA HIS A 95 -11.22 12.41 -16.42
C HIS A 95 -11.92 11.18 -17.01
N ASP A 96 -13.14 10.80 -16.59
CA ASP A 96 -13.91 9.65 -17.14
C ASP A 96 -13.13 8.31 -17.13
N ILE A 97 -12.09 8.20 -16.30
CA ILE A 97 -11.29 6.98 -16.14
C ILE A 97 -11.51 6.46 -14.72
N PRO A 98 -12.21 5.33 -14.51
CA PRO A 98 -12.31 4.76 -13.17
C PRO A 98 -10.93 4.26 -12.75
N LEU A 99 -10.39 4.77 -11.64
CA LEU A 99 -9.12 4.39 -11.03
C LEU A 99 -9.32 3.32 -9.94
N THR A 100 -10.54 3.24 -9.42
CA THR A 100 -11.04 2.28 -8.44
C THR A 100 -11.31 0.88 -8.99
#